data_AF-A0AAW0ALG6-F1
#
_entry.id   AF-A0AAW0ALG6-F1
#
_cell.length_a   1.000
_cell.length_b   1.000
_cell.length_c   1.000
_cell.angle_alpha   90.00
_cell.angle_beta   90.00
_cell.angle_gamma   90.00
#
_symmetry.space_group_name_H-M   'P 1'
#
loop_
_entity.id
_entity.type
_entity.pdbx_description
1 polymer ?
#
loop_
_entity_poly.entity_id
_entity_poly.type
_entity_poly.pdbx_seq_one_letter_code
_entity_poly.pdbx_strand_id
1 'polypeptide(L)'
;MQFQRRKTIPARQRWSKTHLKDIRCQRHMCSFTDGVAYTRFLVSDHKLAIEELRHANRSWRYVERESRLCRFCHAGVEDECHALLVCTGHPRLSRLRADFLRDVFTSQPDLRRMTSASAYDFLLTLVANHNLTAHVARLVYEVFRVYEEKELYVPPTHFIRADNP
;
A
#
# COMPACT_ATOMS: atom_id res chain seq x y z
N MET A 1 -24.90 1.45 -34.13
CA MET A 1 -23.72 1.94 -33.39
C MET A 1 -24.21 2.54 -32.07
N GLN A 2 -24.16 1.78 -30.98
CA GLN A 2 -24.62 2.24 -29.66
C GLN A 2 -23.41 2.64 -28.80
N PHE A 3 -23.33 3.92 -28.47
CA PHE A 3 -22.38 4.48 -27.50
C PHE A 3 -22.89 4.16 -26.09
N GLN A 4 -22.33 3.14 -25.44
CA GLN A 4 -22.66 2.82 -24.06
C GLN A 4 -21.93 3.76 -23.09
N ARG A 5 -22.72 4.34 -22.20
CA ARG A 5 -22.35 5.37 -21.23
C ARG A 5 -21.42 4.82 -20.13
N ARG A 6 -20.56 5.73 -19.68
CA ARG A 6 -19.54 5.62 -18.62
C ARG A 6 -20.03 4.88 -17.37
N LYS A 7 -19.26 3.90 -16.90
CA LYS A 7 -19.40 3.34 -15.55
C LYS A 7 -18.92 4.36 -14.53
N THR A 8 -19.81 4.73 -13.63
CA THR A 8 -19.55 5.61 -12.48
C THR A 8 -18.62 4.90 -11.48
N ILE A 9 -17.48 5.51 -11.17
CA ILE A 9 -16.54 5.08 -10.12
C ILE A 9 -17.14 5.49 -8.76
N PRO A 10 -17.26 4.60 -7.76
CA PRO A 10 -17.82 4.97 -6.47
C PRO A 10 -16.88 5.92 -5.73
N ALA A 11 -17.49 6.93 -5.12
CA ALA A 11 -16.84 8.00 -4.39
C ALA A 11 -16.13 7.51 -3.11
N ARG A 12 -15.02 8.19 -2.80
CA ARG A 12 -14.36 8.33 -1.48
C ARG A 12 -15.02 7.55 -0.33
N GLN A 13 -14.31 6.56 0.20
CA GLN A 13 -14.49 6.18 1.59
C GLN A 13 -13.24 6.54 2.38
N ARG A 14 -13.33 7.71 3.03
CA ARG A 14 -12.45 8.13 4.11
C ARG A 14 -12.69 7.15 5.26
N TRP A 15 -11.64 6.45 5.68
CA TRP A 15 -11.66 5.54 6.82
C TRP A 15 -12.43 6.15 8.00
N SER A 16 -13.51 5.48 8.43
CA SER A 16 -14.33 5.95 9.54
C SER A 16 -13.51 5.90 10.83
N LYS A 17 -13.72 6.89 11.70
CA LYS A 17 -13.04 7.10 12.99
C LYS A 17 -13.10 5.91 13.97
N THR A 18 -13.84 4.87 13.65
CA THR A 18 -13.99 3.64 14.43
C THR A 18 -12.73 2.75 14.44
N HIS A 19 -11.84 2.85 13.44
CA HIS A 19 -10.60 2.06 13.41
C HIS A 19 -9.48 2.58 14.33
N LEU A 20 -9.59 3.81 14.85
CA LEU A 20 -8.53 4.47 15.60
C LEU A 20 -8.56 4.18 17.11
N LYS A 21 -9.59 3.48 17.62
CA LYS A 21 -9.82 3.35 19.07
C LYS A 21 -9.03 2.23 19.76
N ASP A 22 -8.33 1.36 19.04
CA ASP A 22 -7.61 0.21 19.63
C ASP A 22 -6.08 0.22 19.42
N ILE A 23 -5.48 1.41 19.35
CA ILE A 23 -4.01 1.54 19.39
C ILE A 23 -3.45 1.00 20.73
N ARG A 24 -4.28 0.95 21.79
CA ARG A 24 -3.85 0.57 23.14
C ARG A 24 -3.62 -0.96 23.32
N CYS A 25 -4.03 -1.80 22.37
CA CYS A 25 -3.80 -3.26 22.41
C CYS A 25 -2.58 -3.73 21.58
N GLN A 26 -1.74 -2.82 21.08
CA GLN A 26 -0.56 -3.14 20.26
C GLN A 26 0.66 -3.66 21.06
N ARG A 27 0.45 -4.17 22.28
CA ARG A 27 1.54 -4.51 23.23
C ARG A 27 2.26 -5.83 22.94
N HIS A 28 1.91 -6.52 21.85
CA HIS A 28 2.61 -7.71 21.33
C HIS A 28 3.16 -7.48 19.90
N MET A 29 3.63 -6.27 19.59
CA MET A 29 4.43 -6.08 18.37
C MET A 29 5.86 -6.59 18.60
N CYS A 30 6.30 -7.51 17.73
CA CYS A 30 7.61 -8.16 17.83
C CYS A 30 8.81 -7.21 17.77
N SER A 31 8.64 -5.96 17.34
CA SER A 31 9.67 -4.92 17.43
C SER A 31 9.07 -3.50 17.41
N PHE A 32 9.80 -2.54 17.99
CA PHE A 32 9.42 -1.11 17.97
C PHE A 32 9.33 -0.55 16.54
N THR A 33 10.23 -0.97 15.65
CA THR A 33 10.30 -0.51 14.26
C THR A 33 9.08 -0.95 13.46
N ASP A 34 8.61 -2.19 13.66
CA ASP A 34 7.38 -2.68 13.03
C ASP A 34 6.17 -1.84 13.48
N GLY A 35 6.15 -1.43 14.75
CA GLY A 35 5.12 -0.54 15.32
C GLY A 35 5.06 0.83 14.66
N VAL A 36 6.21 1.44 14.46
CA VAL A 36 6.31 2.73 13.77
C VAL A 36 5.84 2.59 12.33
N ALA A 37 6.32 1.57 11.60
CA ALA A 37 5.93 1.35 10.20
C ALA A 37 4.44 1.06 10.05
N TYR A 38 3.86 0.25 10.94
CA TYR A 38 2.43 -0.04 10.92
C TYR A 38 1.58 1.20 11.24
N THR A 39 2.00 2.02 12.19
CA THR A 39 1.32 3.28 12.49
C THR A 39 1.35 4.21 11.28
N ARG A 40 2.52 4.37 10.64
CA ARG A 40 2.70 5.15 9.41
C ARG A 40 1.80 4.64 8.28
N PHE A 41 1.68 3.33 8.13
CA PHE A 41 0.73 2.71 7.21
C PHE A 41 -0.73 3.09 7.52
N LEU A 42 -1.17 2.98 8.79
CA LEU A 42 -2.56 3.28 9.17
C LEU A 42 -2.93 4.77 9.02
N VAL A 43 -1.97 5.67 9.20
CA VAL A 43 -2.21 7.13 9.12
C VAL A 43 -1.85 7.71 7.75
N SER A 44 -1.52 6.86 6.76
CA SER A 44 -1.08 7.28 5.41
C SER A 44 0.14 8.21 5.44
N ASP A 45 1.08 7.98 6.36
CA ASP A 45 2.38 8.69 6.44
C ASP A 45 3.53 7.80 5.95
N HIS A 46 3.47 7.40 4.69
CA HIS A 46 4.44 6.49 4.08
C HIS A 46 4.89 6.98 2.70
N LYS A 47 5.98 6.39 2.20
CA LYS A 47 6.69 6.87 1.01
C LYS A 47 6.18 6.31 -0.32
N LEU A 48 5.00 5.70 -0.35
CA LEU A 48 4.42 5.21 -1.60
C LEU A 48 3.94 6.38 -2.48
N ALA A 49 3.96 6.17 -3.80
CA ALA A 49 3.59 7.22 -4.75
C ALA A 49 2.18 7.74 -4.55
N ILE A 50 1.25 6.91 -4.04
CA ILE A 50 -0.12 7.33 -3.79
C ILE A 50 -0.22 8.53 -2.85
N GLU A 51 0.65 8.61 -1.84
CA GLU A 51 0.69 9.72 -0.88
C GLU A 51 1.69 10.80 -1.32
N GLU A 52 2.89 10.42 -1.79
CA GLU A 52 3.94 11.39 -2.11
C GLU A 52 3.61 12.22 -3.37
N LEU A 53 3.04 11.61 -4.42
CA LEU A 53 2.73 12.29 -5.68
C LEU A 53 1.34 12.94 -5.69
N ARG A 54 0.61 12.83 -4.58
CA ARG A 54 -0.67 13.52 -4.37
C ARG A 54 -0.52 15.03 -4.26
N HIS A 55 0.67 15.49 -3.89
CA HIS A 55 0.96 16.90 -3.71
C HIS A 55 2.03 17.33 -4.71
N ALA A 56 1.81 18.47 -5.37
CA ALA A 56 2.86 19.12 -6.12
C ALA A 56 3.96 19.59 -5.17
N ASN A 57 5.22 19.58 -5.63
CA ASN A 57 6.34 20.15 -4.89
C ASN A 57 7.28 20.89 -5.85
N ARG A 58 8.51 21.14 -5.43
CA ARG A 58 9.52 21.87 -6.23
C ARG A 58 10.02 21.07 -7.44
N SER A 59 9.87 19.75 -7.43
CA SER A 59 10.41 18.83 -8.44
C SER A 59 9.34 18.35 -9.42
N TRP A 60 8.08 18.27 -8.99
CA TRP A 60 6.98 17.79 -9.83
C TRP A 60 5.66 18.51 -9.59
N ARG A 61 4.83 18.53 -10.63
CA ARG A 61 3.43 18.95 -10.59
C ARG A 61 2.56 17.84 -9.99
N TYR A 62 1.34 18.19 -9.62
CA TYR A 62 0.33 17.23 -9.15
C TYR A 62 0.15 16.09 -10.15
N VAL A 63 0.23 14.84 -9.68
CA VAL A 63 0.07 13.63 -10.50
C VAL A 63 -1.30 13.00 -10.23
N GLU A 64 -2.07 12.75 -11.28
CA GLU A 64 -3.36 12.06 -11.17
C GLU A 64 -3.18 10.63 -10.64
N ARG A 65 -4.16 10.14 -9.86
CA ARG A 65 -4.05 8.84 -9.15
C ARG A 65 -3.62 7.72 -10.09
N GLU A 66 -4.26 7.62 -11.25
CA GLU A 66 -4.03 6.57 -12.24
C GLU A 66 -2.62 6.62 -12.84
N SER A 67 -1.95 7.78 -12.74
CA SER A 67 -0.59 7.99 -13.23
C SER A 67 0.49 7.82 -12.14
N ARG A 68 0.12 7.57 -10.88
CA ARG A 68 1.06 7.29 -9.77
C ARG A 68 1.54 5.85 -9.82
N LEU A 69 2.18 5.47 -10.92
CA LEU A 69 2.56 4.09 -11.20
C LEU A 69 3.63 3.59 -10.22
N CYS A 70 3.57 2.30 -9.89
CA CYS A 70 4.53 1.61 -9.05
C CYS A 70 5.93 1.70 -9.62
N ARG A 71 6.89 2.19 -8.83
CA ARG A 71 8.31 2.34 -9.18
C ARG A 71 9.01 1.05 -9.56
N PHE A 72 8.44 -0.11 -9.26
CA PHE A 72 9.01 -1.40 -9.63
C PHE A 72 8.42 -1.96 -10.92
N CYS A 73 7.09 -2.09 -11.00
CA CYS A 73 6.45 -2.76 -12.13
C CYS A 73 5.94 -1.82 -13.23
N HIS A 74 5.80 -0.52 -12.94
CA HIS A 74 5.26 0.52 -13.84
C HIS A 74 3.87 0.19 -14.42
N ALA A 75 3.12 -0.75 -13.82
CA ALA A 75 1.87 -1.28 -14.39
C ALA A 75 0.62 -1.02 -13.52
N GLY A 76 0.79 -0.94 -12.20
CA GLY A 76 -0.29 -0.63 -11.26
C GLY A 76 -0.02 0.67 -10.51
N VAL A 77 -1.07 1.27 -9.94
CA VAL A 77 -0.93 2.40 -9.01
C VAL A 77 -0.13 1.95 -7.79
N GLU A 78 0.86 2.75 -7.37
CA GLU A 78 1.65 2.50 -6.17
C GLU A 78 0.88 2.87 -4.89
N ASP A 79 -0.11 2.06 -4.56
CA ASP A 79 -0.80 2.12 -3.28
C ASP A 79 -0.43 0.95 -2.36
N GLU A 80 -0.96 0.97 -1.14
CA GLU A 80 -0.61 0.00 -0.11
C GLU A 80 -1.04 -1.41 -0.50
N CYS A 81 -2.20 -1.54 -1.15
CA CYS A 81 -2.70 -2.83 -1.64
C CYS A 81 -1.74 -3.38 -2.70
N HIS A 82 -1.34 -2.54 -3.66
CA HIS A 82 -0.39 -2.95 -4.69
C HIS A 82 0.95 -3.36 -4.08
N ALA A 83 1.51 -2.54 -3.19
CA ALA A 83 2.81 -2.79 -2.56
C ALA A 83 2.80 -4.08 -1.72
N LEU A 84 1.81 -4.23 -0.82
CA LEU A 84 1.76 -5.31 0.15
C LEU A 84 1.25 -6.63 -0.42
N LEU A 85 0.37 -6.60 -1.44
CA LEU A 85 -0.33 -7.82 -1.90
C LEU A 85 -0.21 -8.16 -3.40
N VAL A 86 0.20 -7.23 -4.27
CA VAL A 86 0.14 -7.46 -5.73
C VAL A 86 1.48 -7.39 -6.44
N CYS A 87 2.34 -6.41 -6.13
CA CYS A 87 3.50 -6.06 -6.93
C CYS A 87 4.48 -7.22 -7.14
N THR A 88 4.67 -7.66 -8.38
CA THR A 88 5.67 -8.68 -8.76
C THR A 88 6.94 -8.09 -9.38
N GLY A 89 7.05 -6.76 -9.42
CA GLY A 89 8.16 -6.05 -10.07
C GLY A 89 9.50 -6.11 -9.32
N HIS A 90 9.54 -6.67 -8.11
CA HIS A 90 10.78 -6.87 -7.35
C HIS A 90 10.78 -8.23 -6.64
N PRO A 91 11.80 -9.09 -6.83
CA PRO A 91 11.82 -10.45 -6.28
C PRO A 91 11.68 -10.52 -4.75
N ARG A 92 12.26 -9.55 -4.01
CA ARG A 92 12.15 -9.49 -2.54
C ARG A 92 10.70 -9.30 -2.08
N LEU A 93 9.87 -8.56 -2.82
CA LEU A 93 8.46 -8.35 -2.47
C LEU A 93 7.66 -9.66 -2.58
N SER A 94 7.88 -10.43 -3.64
CA SER A 94 7.23 -11.74 -3.80
C SER A 94 7.62 -12.72 -2.70
N ARG A 95 8.89 -12.73 -2.28
CA ARG A 95 9.37 -13.57 -1.17
C ARG A 95 8.73 -13.17 0.16
N LEU A 96 8.79 -11.88 0.51
CA LEU A 96 8.16 -11.35 1.73
C LEU A 96 6.67 -11.68 1.80
N ARG A 97 5.96 -11.55 0.68
CA ARG A 97 4.53 -11.89 0.58
C ARG A 97 4.30 -13.39 0.77
N ALA A 98 5.10 -14.25 0.14
CA ALA A 98 4.97 -15.69 0.27
C ALA A 98 5.21 -16.16 1.70
N ASP A 99 6.24 -15.62 2.36
CA ASP A 99 6.55 -15.91 3.76
C ASP A 99 5.42 -15.45 4.69
N PHE A 100 4.94 -14.21 4.52
CA PHE A 100 3.81 -13.69 5.28
C PHE A 100 2.55 -14.54 5.11
N LEU A 101 2.19 -14.89 3.87
CA LEU A 101 0.99 -15.69 3.60
C LEU A 101 1.11 -17.10 4.18
N ARG A 102 2.30 -17.72 4.15
CA ARG A 102 2.54 -19.00 4.80
C ARG A 102 2.25 -18.91 6.30
N ASP A 103 2.76 -17.89 6.97
CA ASP A 103 2.63 -17.74 8.42
C ASP A 103 1.17 -17.40 8.81
N VAL A 104 0.53 -16.50 8.06
CA VAL A 104 -0.89 -16.16 8.23
C VAL A 104 -1.79 -17.37 8.01
N PHE A 105 -1.55 -18.17 6.97
CA PHE A 105 -2.41 -19.32 6.69
C PHE A 105 -2.14 -20.54 7.57
N THR A 106 -0.98 -20.58 8.23
CA THR A 106 -0.71 -21.59 9.25
C THR A 106 -1.51 -21.28 10.52
N SER A 107 -1.62 -20.00 10.88
CA SER A 107 -2.36 -19.56 12.08
C SER A 107 -3.86 -19.37 11.84
N GLN A 108 -4.27 -18.99 10.62
CA GLN A 108 -5.64 -18.67 10.23
C GLN A 108 -5.98 -19.27 8.85
N PRO A 109 -6.21 -20.60 8.76
CA PRO A 109 -6.39 -21.29 7.48
C PRO A 109 -7.57 -20.80 6.64
N ASP A 110 -8.64 -20.31 7.28
CA ASP A 110 -9.86 -19.82 6.59
C ASP A 110 -9.59 -18.64 5.66
N LEU A 111 -8.57 -17.83 5.97
CA LEU A 111 -8.19 -16.68 5.17
C LEU A 111 -7.68 -17.04 3.77
N ARG A 112 -7.27 -18.31 3.54
CA ARG A 112 -6.89 -18.79 2.20
C ARG A 112 -8.01 -18.56 1.19
N ARG A 113 -9.27 -18.77 1.60
CA ARG A 113 -10.45 -18.65 0.73
C ARG A 113 -10.73 -17.19 0.33
N MET A 114 -10.19 -16.22 1.06
CA MET A 114 -10.43 -14.79 0.80
C MET A 114 -9.45 -14.18 -0.21
N THR A 115 -8.34 -14.87 -0.49
CA THR A 115 -7.33 -14.39 -1.45
C THR A 115 -7.87 -14.24 -2.88
N SER A 116 -8.94 -14.96 -3.23
CA SER A 116 -9.53 -14.97 -4.57
C SER A 116 -10.56 -13.87 -4.82
N ALA A 117 -11.00 -13.13 -3.79
CA ALA A 117 -12.07 -12.15 -3.93
C ALA A 117 -11.55 -10.80 -4.45
N SER A 118 -10.64 -10.18 -3.69
CA SER A 118 -10.07 -8.87 -3.99
C SER A 118 -8.87 -8.64 -3.07
N ALA A 119 -7.77 -8.13 -3.62
CA ALA A 119 -6.60 -7.78 -2.80
C ALA A 119 -6.93 -6.68 -1.78
N TYR A 120 -7.86 -5.78 -2.11
CA TYR A 120 -8.29 -4.71 -1.21
C TYR A 120 -9.08 -5.27 -0.02
N ASP A 121 -10.10 -6.09 -0.27
CA ASP A 121 -10.91 -6.70 0.79
C ASP A 121 -10.08 -7.64 1.67
N PHE A 122 -9.10 -8.31 1.05
CA PHE A 122 -8.15 -9.12 1.78
C PHE A 122 -7.27 -8.25 2.70
N LEU A 123 -6.73 -7.12 2.21
CA LEU A 123 -5.97 -6.20 3.05
C LEU A 123 -6.80 -5.66 4.22
N LEU A 124 -8.05 -5.27 3.96
CA LEU A 124 -8.97 -4.81 5.02
C LEU A 124 -9.15 -5.87 6.10
N THR A 125 -9.34 -7.13 5.69
CA THR A 125 -9.51 -8.25 6.62
C THR A 125 -8.26 -8.47 7.45
N LEU A 126 -7.06 -8.39 6.84
CA LEU A 126 -5.78 -8.53 7.55
C LEU A 126 -5.60 -7.43 8.60
N VAL A 127 -5.91 -6.18 8.24
CA VAL A 127 -5.75 -5.01 9.13
C VAL A 127 -6.78 -5.00 10.25
N ALA A 128 -8.01 -5.46 10.00
CA ALA A 128 -9.07 -5.53 11.00
C ALA A 128 -8.85 -6.67 12.01
N ASN A 129 -8.05 -7.69 11.67
CA ASN A 129 -7.80 -8.82 12.54
C ASN A 129 -6.63 -8.54 13.50
N HIS A 130 -6.96 -8.23 14.76
CA HIS A 130 -5.98 -7.93 15.80
C HIS A 130 -4.93 -9.05 16.00
N ASN A 131 -5.30 -10.32 15.79
CA ASN A 131 -4.39 -11.47 15.91
C ASN A 131 -3.28 -11.46 14.85
N LEU A 132 -3.49 -10.77 13.73
CA LEU A 132 -2.52 -10.67 12.64
C LEU A 132 -1.69 -9.39 12.69
N THR A 133 -1.96 -8.48 13.63
CA THR A 133 -1.30 -7.16 13.72
C THR A 133 0.22 -7.27 13.65
N ALA A 134 0.82 -8.19 14.41
CA ALA A 134 2.27 -8.37 14.43
C ALA A 134 2.82 -8.85 13.06
N HIS A 135 2.11 -9.77 12.39
CA HIS A 135 2.50 -10.26 11.06
C HIS A 135 2.35 -9.17 9.99
N VAL A 136 1.23 -8.43 10.02
CA VAL A 136 0.98 -7.33 9.08
C VAL A 136 2.00 -6.22 9.27
N ALA A 137 2.29 -5.84 10.51
CA ALA A 137 3.26 -4.81 10.81
C ALA A 137 4.67 -5.15 10.32
N ARG A 138 5.10 -6.40 10.53
CA ARG A 138 6.38 -6.89 10.01
C ARG A 138 6.42 -6.85 8.48
N LEU A 139 5.35 -7.28 7.81
CA LEU A 139 5.26 -7.19 6.35
C LEU A 139 5.35 -5.74 5.88
N VAL A 140 4.60 -4.83 6.51
CA VAL A 140 4.60 -3.40 6.19
C VAL A 140 6.00 -2.82 6.33
N TYR A 141 6.68 -3.08 7.45
CA TYR A 141 8.05 -2.60 7.68
C TYR A 141 9.01 -3.07 6.59
N GLU A 142 9.04 -4.38 6.30
CA GLU A 142 9.95 -4.94 5.30
C GLU A 142 9.64 -4.45 3.88
N VAL A 143 8.35 -4.37 3.52
CA VAL A 143 7.94 -3.86 2.20
C VAL A 143 8.29 -2.39 2.05
N PHE A 144 7.99 -1.54 3.04
CA PHE A 144 8.31 -0.11 2.98
C PHE A 144 9.82 0.12 2.84
N ARG A 145 10.65 -0.65 3.53
CA ARG A 145 12.11 -0.59 3.34
C ARG A 145 12.51 -0.87 1.90
N VAL A 146 11.94 -1.90 1.27
CA VAL A 146 12.22 -2.19 -0.15
C VAL A 146 11.81 -1.03 -1.04
N TYR A 147 10.66 -0.41 -0.79
CA TYR A 147 10.21 0.74 -1.58
C TYR A 147 11.09 1.98 -1.38
N GLU A 148 11.55 2.24 -0.15
CA GLU A 148 12.44 3.35 0.16
C GLU A 148 13.85 3.20 -0.47
N GLU A 149 14.27 1.97 -0.84
CA GLU A 149 15.54 1.71 -1.55
C GLU A 149 15.52 2.18 -3.02
N LYS A 150 14.36 2.46 -3.61
CA LYS A 150 14.23 2.90 -5.01
C LYS A 150 13.50 4.23 -5.11
N GLU A 151 13.97 5.14 -5.97
CA GLU A 151 13.27 6.40 -6.21
C GLU A 151 11.85 6.22 -6.77
N LEU A 152 10.97 7.15 -6.45
CA LEU A 152 9.62 7.21 -7.00
C LEU A 152 9.65 7.30 -8.53
N TYR A 153 8.78 6.56 -9.18
CA TYR A 153 8.51 6.79 -10.60
C TYR A 153 7.57 7.99 -10.76
N VAL A 154 8.09 9.08 -11.32
CA VAL A 154 7.32 10.25 -11.70
C VAL A 154 7.21 10.27 -13.23
N PRO A 155 6.00 10.34 -13.82
CA PRO A 155 5.88 10.42 -15.27
C PRO A 155 6.60 11.66 -15.82
N PRO A 156 7.36 11.54 -16.94
CA PRO A 156 8.13 12.65 -17.52
C PRO A 156 7.34 13.96 -17.73
N THR A 157 6.05 13.84 -18.05
CA THR A 157 5.13 14.95 -18.27
C THR A 157 4.83 15.79 -17.02
N HIS A 158 5.19 15.30 -15.84
CA HIS A 158 4.89 15.94 -14.55
C HIS A 158 6.12 16.56 -13.89
N PHE A 159 7.33 16.32 -14.39
CA PHE A 159 8.51 17.02 -13.89
C PHE A 159 8.43 18.51 -14.19
N ILE A 160 8.78 19.32 -13.20
CA ILE A 160 9.02 20.74 -13.40
C ILE A 160 10.41 20.81 -14.04
N ARG A 161 10.48 21.16 -15.33
CA ARG A 161 11.76 21.49 -15.95
C ARG A 161 12.37 22.61 -15.11
N ALA A 162 13.60 22.42 -14.63
CA ALA A 162 14.40 23.55 -14.20
C ALA A 162 14.61 24.38 -15.46
N ASP A 163 13.86 25.49 -15.57
CA ASP A 163 14.15 26.50 -16.57
C ASP A 163 15.59 26.94 -16.29
N ASN A 164 16.51 26.48 -17.14
CA ASN A 164 17.92 26.82 -17.06
C ASN A 164 18.02 28.31 -17.42
N PRO A 165 18.48 29.20 -16.51
CA PRO A 165 18.73 30.58 -16.87
C PRO A 165 19.85 30.71 -17.90
#